data_AF-A0AAD4MS33-F1
#
_entry.id   AF-A0AAD4MS33-F1
#
_cell.length_a   1.000
_cell.length_b   1.000
_cell.length_c   1.000
_cell.angle_alpha   90.00
_cell.angle_beta   90.00
_cell.angle_gamma   90.00
#
_symmetry.space_group_name_H-M   'P 1'
#
loop_
_entity.id
_entity.type
_entity.pdbx_description
1 polymer ?
#
loop_
_entity_poly.entity_id
_entity_poly.type
_entity_poly.pdbx_seq_one_letter_code
_entity_poly.pdbx_strand_id
1 'polypeptide(L)'
;MEKNRGVIRELLKYEFELGHSVKEAIENINRAKGVGTVSQTTAYEWFSKFKKNQTDTADKKRSGRPREVDRAAVVNAQKFKPPKITLFDAISKI
;
A
#
# COMPACT_ATOMS: atom_id res chain seq x y z
N MET A 1 -8.93 23.60 7.33
CA MET A 1 -8.59 23.39 5.91
C MET A 1 -8.96 21.97 5.52
N GLU A 2 -9.75 21.79 4.47
CA GLU A 2 -10.23 20.49 4.03
C GLU A 2 -9.06 19.66 3.46
N LYS A 3 -8.69 18.58 4.16
CA LYS A 3 -7.61 17.68 3.74
C LYS A 3 -8.13 16.72 2.68
N ASN A 4 -8.23 17.16 1.43
CA ASN A 4 -8.53 16.25 0.33
C ASN A 4 -7.29 15.39 0.02
N ARG A 5 -7.25 14.18 0.61
CA ARG A 5 -6.13 13.24 0.49
C ARG A 5 -5.85 12.82 -0.96
N GLY A 6 -6.88 12.80 -1.82
CA GLY A 6 -6.71 12.50 -3.25
C GLY A 6 -5.87 13.58 -3.94
N VAL A 7 -6.24 14.85 -3.74
CA VAL A 7 -5.55 16.02 -4.31
C VAL A 7 -4.06 16.04 -3.91
N ILE A 8 -3.74 15.73 -2.65
CA ILE A 8 -2.34 15.68 -2.20
C ILE A 8 -1.53 14.64 -2.98
N ARG A 9 -2.13 13.49 -3.28
CA ARG A 9 -1.45 12.40 -4.01
C ARG A 9 -1.28 12.74 -5.50
N GLU A 10 -2.24 13.45 -6.08
CA GLU A 10 -2.12 13.98 -7.44
C GLU A 10 -0.99 15.01 -7.54
N LEU A 11 -0.86 15.90 -6.56
CA LEU A 11 0.28 16.83 -6.50
C LEU A 11 1.61 16.10 -6.35
N LEU A 12 1.68 15.06 -5.50
CA LEU A 12 2.88 14.22 -5.39
C LEU A 12 3.22 13.51 -6.69
N LYS A 13 2.22 13.06 -7.44
CA LYS A 13 2.41 12.45 -8.76
C LYS A 13 2.95 13.46 -9.76
N TYR A 14 2.38 14.66 -9.79
CA TYR A 14 2.84 15.76 -10.63
C TYR A 14 4.33 16.10 -10.37
N GLU A 15 4.72 16.27 -9.10
CA GLU A 15 6.13 16.53 -8.73
C GLU A 15 7.06 15.37 -9.13
N PHE A 16 6.59 14.12 -9.02
CA PHE A 16 7.34 12.94 -9.45
C PHE A 16 7.54 12.92 -10.98
N GLU A 17 6.51 13.28 -11.75
CA GLU A 17 6.57 13.38 -13.22
C GLU A 17 7.49 14.51 -13.69
N LEU A 18 7.65 15.57 -12.90
CA LEU A 18 8.66 16.61 -13.11
C LEU A 18 10.10 16.13 -12.82
N GLY A 19 10.28 14.94 -12.26
CA GLY A 19 11.58 14.38 -11.90
C GLY A 19 12.15 14.95 -10.60
N HIS A 20 11.36 15.69 -9.81
CA HIS A 20 11.80 16.22 -8.53
C HIS A 20 12.02 15.09 -7.51
N SER A 21 12.92 15.33 -6.57
CA SER A 21 13.13 14.45 -5.44
C SER A 21 11.97 14.52 -4.43
N VAL A 22 11.87 13.52 -3.56
CA VAL A 22 10.85 13.48 -2.49
C VAL A 22 10.93 14.72 -1.60
N LYS A 23 12.14 15.21 -1.30
CA LYS A 23 12.35 16.38 -0.43
C LYS A 23 11.82 17.65 -1.08
N GLU A 24 12.17 17.89 -2.34
CA GLU A 24 11.69 19.03 -3.12
C GLU A 24 10.16 19.01 -3.24
N ALA A 25 9.57 17.85 -3.52
CA ALA A 25 8.12 17.71 -3.59
C ALA A 25 7.42 18.08 -2.27
N ILE A 26 7.97 17.63 -1.13
CA ILE A 26 7.43 17.97 0.20
C ILE A 26 7.50 19.49 0.43
N GLU A 27 8.64 20.10 0.14
CA GLU A 27 8.87 21.54 0.32
C GLU A 27 7.96 22.37 -0.58
N ASN A 28 7.88 22.02 -1.87
CA ASN A 28 7.03 22.69 -2.86
C ASN A 28 5.55 22.63 -2.46
N ILE A 29 5.04 21.44 -2.10
CA ILE A 29 3.64 21.27 -1.74
C ILE A 29 3.33 21.98 -0.41
N ASN A 30 4.18 21.85 0.61
CA ASN A 30 3.96 22.52 1.90
C ASN A 30 4.05 24.05 1.78
N ARG A 31 4.91 24.57 0.89
CA ARG A 31 4.96 26.00 0.58
C ARG A 31 3.67 26.48 -0.10
N ALA A 32 3.14 25.71 -1.05
CA ALA A 32 1.97 26.09 -1.82
C ALA A 32 0.63 25.88 -1.11
N LYS A 33 0.50 24.84 -0.27
CA LYS A 33 -0.76 24.42 0.37
C LYS A 33 -0.80 24.65 1.88
N GLY A 34 0.33 25.03 2.48
CA GLY A 34 0.47 25.27 3.91
C GLY A 34 1.37 24.22 4.58
N VAL A 35 2.05 24.67 5.63
CA VAL A 35 3.02 23.85 6.37
C VAL A 35 2.33 22.60 6.92
N GLY A 36 2.97 21.44 6.74
CA GLY A 36 2.46 20.16 7.22
C GLY A 36 1.31 19.56 6.40
N THR A 37 1.08 20.05 5.17
CA THR A 37 0.13 19.43 4.23
C THR A 37 0.55 18.00 3.88
N VAL A 38 1.85 17.80 3.61
CA VAL A 38 2.45 16.50 3.30
C VAL A 38 3.48 16.14 4.36
N SER A 39 3.35 14.94 4.93
CA SER A 39 4.36 14.35 5.79
C SER A 39 5.41 13.61 4.97
N GLN A 40 6.62 13.47 5.51
CA GLN A 40 7.70 12.71 4.87
C GLN A 40 7.25 11.28 4.55
N THR A 41 6.69 10.58 5.54
CA THR A 41 6.22 9.19 5.39
C THR A 41 5.25 9.04 4.21
N THR A 42 4.27 9.94 4.10
CA THR A 42 3.31 9.92 2.99
C THR A 42 3.99 10.13 1.64
N ALA A 43 4.89 11.12 1.52
CA ALA A 43 5.58 11.38 0.26
C ALA A 43 6.45 10.20 -0.18
N TYR A 44 7.22 9.61 0.74
CA TYR A 44 8.06 8.43 0.45
C TYR A 44 7.22 7.23 -0.01
N GLU A 45 6.12 6.92 0.69
CA GLU A 45 5.23 5.82 0.31
C GLU A 45 4.68 5.98 -1.11
N TRP A 46 4.24 7.18 -1.47
CA TRP A 46 3.69 7.45 -2.81
C TRP A 46 4.75 7.45 -3.90
N PHE A 47 5.92 8.04 -3.67
CA PHE A 47 7.03 7.96 -4.61
C PHE A 47 7.47 6.51 -4.85
N SER A 48 7.49 5.67 -3.81
CA SER A 48 7.77 4.24 -3.96
C SER A 48 6.70 3.51 -4.79
N LYS A 49 5.43 3.93 -4.72
CA LYS A 49 4.35 3.40 -5.57
C LYS A 49 4.50 3.85 -7.03
N PHE A 50 4.80 5.12 -7.26
CA PHE A 50 4.99 5.67 -8.61
C PHE A 50 6.16 5.01 -9.33
N LYS A 51 7.27 4.74 -8.64
CA LYS A 51 8.39 3.94 -9.18
C LYS A 51 7.99 2.52 -9.60
N LYS A 52 6.92 1.97 -9.04
CA LYS A 52 6.35 0.66 -9.39
C LYS A 52 5.20 0.77 -10.40
N ASN A 53 5.06 1.92 -11.08
CA ASN A 53 3.97 2.25 -12.00
C ASN A 53 2.56 2.15 -11.39
N GLN A 54 2.44 2.25 -10.06
CA GLN A 54 1.16 2.32 -9.36
C GLN A 54 0.74 3.79 -9.23
N THR A 55 0.22 4.34 -10.32
CA THR A 55 -0.07 5.79 -10.47
C THR A 55 -1.51 6.19 -10.15
N ASP A 56 -2.33 5.23 -9.73
CA ASP A 56 -3.70 5.48 -9.26
C ASP A 56 -3.67 6.15 -7.87
N THR A 57 -4.09 7.41 -7.81
CA THR A 57 -4.11 8.26 -6.62
C THR A 57 -5.41 8.13 -5.82
N ALA A 58 -6.45 7.53 -6.42
CA ALA A 58 -7.76 7.37 -5.80
C ALA A 58 -7.71 6.40 -4.61
N ASP A 59 -8.58 6.65 -3.63
CA ASP A 59 -8.79 5.67 -2.55
C ASP A 59 -9.47 4.44 -3.14
N LYS A 60 -8.79 3.29 -3.09
CA LYS A 60 -9.41 2.00 -3.41
C LYS A 60 -10.60 1.75 -2.49
N LYS A 61 -11.63 1.11 -3.04
CA LYS A 61 -12.78 0.67 -2.25
C LYS A 61 -12.27 -0.13 -1.05
N ARG A 62 -12.61 0.33 0.15
CA ARG A 62 -12.28 -0.39 1.38
C ARG A 62 -13.04 -1.72 1.33
N SER A 63 -12.36 -2.81 1.67
CA SER A 63 -12.97 -4.15 1.77
C SER A 63 -14.14 -4.20 2.75
N GLY A 64 -14.23 -3.22 3.65
CA GLY A 64 -15.23 -3.15 4.69
C GLY A 64 -15.01 -4.23 5.75
N ARG A 65 -15.89 -4.25 6.75
CA ARG A 65 -15.97 -5.37 7.68
C ARG A 65 -16.63 -6.55 6.95
N PRO A 66 -16.01 -7.75 6.93
CA PRO A 66 -16.69 -8.95 6.42
C PRO A 66 -18.04 -9.13 7.13
N ARG A 67 -19.12 -9.28 6.37
CA ARG A 67 -20.50 -9.36 6.93
C ARG A 67 -20.78 -10.70 7.59
N GLU A 68 -20.28 -11.78 7.00
CA GLU A 68 -20.44 -13.13 7.51
C GLU A 68 -19.19 -13.93 7.14
N VAL A 69 -18.70 -14.69 8.10
CA VAL A 69 -17.55 -15.58 7.93
C VAL A 69 -18.12 -16.99 7.93
N ASP A 70 -17.84 -17.77 6.89
CA ASP A 70 -18.18 -19.19 6.88
C ASP A 70 -17.36 -19.89 7.98
N ARG A 71 -18.03 -20.21 9.09
CA ARG A 71 -17.38 -20.86 10.24
C ARG A 71 -16.84 -22.23 9.88
N ALA A 72 -17.50 -22.97 8.98
CA ALA A 72 -17.05 -24.29 8.56
C ALA A 72 -15.75 -24.18 7.75
N ALA A 73 -15.68 -23.23 6.81
CA ALA A 73 -14.45 -22.95 6.06
C ALA A 73 -13.29 -22.51 6.96
N VAL A 74 -13.56 -21.66 7.96
CA VAL A 74 -12.54 -21.22 8.94
C VAL A 74 -12.01 -22.39 9.78
N VAL A 75 -12.89 -23.26 10.28
CA VAL A 75 -12.49 -24.44 11.06
C VAL A 75 -11.70 -25.43 10.21
N ASN A 76 -12.10 -25.63 8.95
CA ASN A 76 -11.39 -26.53 8.02
C ASN A 76 -10.00 -26.00 7.66
N ALA A 77 -9.85 -24.69 7.41
CA ALA A 77 -8.55 -24.06 7.17
C ALA A 77 -7.60 -24.16 8.38
N GLN A 78 -8.13 -24.08 9.60
CA GLN A 78 -7.34 -24.24 10.83
C GLN A 78 -6.90 -25.69 11.07
N LYS A 79 -7.75 -26.66 10.70
CA LYS A 79 -7.44 -28.10 10.75
C LYS A 79 -6.46 -28.51 9.66
N PHE A 80 -6.47 -27.82 8.52
CA PHE A 80 -5.48 -28.02 7.46
C PHE A 80 -4.14 -27.39 7.86
N LYS A 81 -3.39 -28.11 8.71
CA LYS A 81 -1.94 -27.95 8.78
C LYS A 81 -1.36 -28.81 7.66
N PRO A 82 -0.84 -28.23 6.56
CA PRO A 82 -0.18 -29.04 5.55
C PRO A 82 0.92 -29.85 6.26
N PRO A 83 1.04 -31.16 5.99
CA PRO A 83 2.14 -31.93 6.55
C PRO A 83 3.43 -31.21 6.17
N LYS A 84 4.30 -30.98 7.16
CA LYS A 84 5.66 -30.53 6.90
C LYS A 84 6.38 -31.70 6.25
N ILE A 85 6.19 -31.88 4.94
CA ILE A 85 6.94 -32.87 4.17
C ILE A 85 8.32 -32.25 4.00
N THR A 86 9.28 -32.75 4.75
CA THR A 86 10.67 -32.33 4.56
C THR A 86 11.23 -33.08 3.35
N LEU A 87 12.21 -32.48 2.65
CA LEU A 87 12.82 -33.09 1.46
C LEU A 87 13.33 -34.53 1.72
N PHE A 88 13.65 -34.83 2.98
CA PHE A 88 14.07 -36.15 3.46
C PHE A 88 12.95 -37.21 3.40
N ASP A 89 11.69 -36.84 3.66
CA ASP A 89 10.55 -37.77 3.69
C ASP A 89 10.12 -38.23 2.28
N ALA A 90 10.44 -37.44 1.25
CA ALA A 90 10.10 -37.74 -0.15
C ALA A 90 11.09 -38.71 -0.81
N ILE A 91 12.34 -38.75 -0.33
CA ILE A 91 13.42 -39.55 -0.93
C ILE A 91 13.43 -40.99 -0.36
N SER A 92 12.99 -41.20 0.88
CA SER A 92 13.02 -42.53 1.54
C SER A 92 11.89 -43.49 1.15
N LYS A 93 11.15 -43.21 0.05
CA LYS A 93 10.04 -44.03 -0.47
C LYS A 93 10.29 -44.59 -1.89
N ILE A 94 11.53 -44.50 -2.37
CA ILE A 94 12.04 -45.23 -3.55
C ILE A 94 12.91 -46.36 -3.02
#